data_AF-A0A0Q4QLB8-F1
#
_entry.id   AF-A0A0Q4QLB8-F1
#
_cell.length_a   1.000
_cell.length_b   1.000
_cell.length_c   1.000
_cell.angle_alpha   90.00
_cell.angle_beta   90.00
_cell.angle_gamma   90.00
#
_symmetry.space_group_name_H-M   'P 1'
#
loop_
_entity.id
_entity.type
_entity.pdbx_description
1 polymer ?
#
loop_
_entity_poly.entity_id
_entity_poly.type
_entity_poly.pdbx_seq_one_letter_code
_entity_poly.pdbx_strand_id
1 'polypeptide(L)' 'MIEVFELRDKMAFFDEAVQMYWDQWGSESNFKFYQDCMLHSCKSDCDLPRFYIALQNDSIVGTSLY' A
#
# COMPACT_ATOMS: atom_id res chain seq x y z
N MET A 1 4.23 -18.66 6.61
CA MET A 1 2.81 -18.52 6.21
C MET A 1 2.68 -17.18 5.52
N ILE A 2 1.80 -17.04 4.52
CA ILE A 2 1.51 -15.72 3.92
C ILE A 2 0.23 -15.23 4.56
N GLU A 3 0.25 -14.00 5.04
CA GLU A 3 -0.90 -13.33 5.65
C GLU A 3 -1.15 -12.01 4.93
N VAL A 4 -2.42 -11.64 4.77
CA VAL A 4 -2.83 -10.42 4.09
C VAL A 4 -3.36 -9.43 5.12
N PHE A 5 -2.87 -8.21 5.05
CA PHE A 5 -3.25 -7.12 5.95
C PHE A 5 -3.72 -5.92 5.15
N GLU A 6 -4.70 -5.19 5.67
CA GLU A 6 -4.93 -3.81 5.23
C GLU A 6 -3.70 -2.98 5.62
N LEU A 7 -3.22 -2.13 4.72
CA LEU A 7 -2.00 -1.34 4.93
C LEU A 7 -2.12 -0.42 6.15
N ARG A 8 -3.33 0.07 6.43
CA ARG A 8 -3.66 0.87 7.61
C ARG A 8 -3.27 0.19 8.92
N ASP A 9 -3.36 -1.13 9.00
CA ASP A 9 -3.01 -1.90 10.21
C ASP A 9 -1.51 -2.20 10.30
N LYS A 10 -0.76 -1.90 9.25
CA LYS A 10 0.67 -2.22 9.08
C LYS A 10 1.45 -1.01 8.58
N MET A 11 1.21 0.17 9.15
CA MET A 11 1.84 1.44 8.74
C MET A 11 3.37 1.44 8.74
N ALA A 12 4.03 0.52 9.46
CA ALA A 12 5.49 0.33 9.38
C ALA A 12 5.98 -0.03 7.96
N PHE A 13 5.10 -0.61 7.14
CA PHE A 13 5.37 -1.02 5.76
C PHE A 13 4.90 0.01 4.73
N PHE A 14 4.46 1.20 5.16
CA PHE A 14 3.81 2.17 4.27
C PHE A 14 4.69 2.60 3.09
N ASP A 15 5.93 3.01 3.35
CA ASP A 15 6.83 3.50 2.29
C ASP A 15 7.21 2.37 1.32
N GLU A 16 7.43 1.15 1.83
CA GLU A 16 7.73 -0.04 1.00
C GLU A 16 6.52 -0.41 0.14
N ALA A 17 5.30 -0.36 0.70
CA ALA A 17 4.09 -0.58 -0.05
C ALA A 17 3.92 0.46 -1.17
N VAL A 18 4.06 1.76 -0.86
CA VAL A 18 3.99 2.84 -1.86
C VAL A 18 4.98 2.59 -3.00
N GLN A 19 6.22 2.22 -2.67
CA GLN A 19 7.23 1.88 -3.66
C GLN A 19 6.79 0.71 -4.53
N MET A 20 6.29 -0.39 -3.96
CA MET A 20 5.86 -1.57 -4.72
C MET A 20 4.66 -1.30 -5.64
N TYR A 21 3.67 -0.51 -5.22
CA TYR A 21 2.58 -0.08 -6.11
C TYR A 21 3.13 0.78 -7.26
N TRP A 22 4.02 1.73 -6.94
CA TRP A 22 4.61 2.60 -7.94
C TRP A 22 5.54 1.86 -8.91
N ASP A 23 6.30 0.87 -8.47
CA ASP A 23 7.15 0.07 -9.34
C ASP A 23 6.34 -0.71 -10.39
N GLN A 24 5.09 -1.07 -10.06
CA GLN A 24 4.23 -1.85 -10.95
C GLN A 24 3.39 -1.00 -11.91
N TRP A 25 2.93 0.18 -11.48
CA TRP A 25 1.96 1.01 -12.22
C TRP A 25 2.32 2.51 -12.29
N GLY A 26 3.43 2.88 -11.67
CA GLY A 26 3.89 4.25 -11.57
C GLY A 26 4.72 4.72 -12.76
N SER A 27 5.03 6.01 -12.72
CA SER A 27 5.94 6.70 -13.61
C SER A 27 6.64 7.83 -12.85
N GLU A 28 7.69 8.41 -13.43
CA GLU A 28 8.49 9.48 -12.81
C GLU A 28 7.65 10.66 -12.28
N SER A 29 6.49 10.92 -12.87
CA SER A 29 5.64 12.06 -12.52
C SER A 29 4.57 11.77 -11.47
N ASN A 30 4.29 10.51 -11.14
CA ASN A 30 3.10 10.15 -10.34
C ASN A 30 3.41 9.50 -8.97
N PHE A 31 4.68 9.42 -8.55
CA PHE A 31 5.03 8.85 -7.24
C PHE A 31 4.29 9.54 -6.09
N LYS A 32 4.31 10.89 -6.07
CA LYS A 32 3.62 11.69 -5.04
C LYS A 32 2.11 11.45 -5.01
N PHE A 33 1.51 11.16 -6.17
CA PHE A 33 0.09 10.82 -6.25
C PHE A 33 -0.19 9.50 -5.53
N TYR A 34 0.63 8.46 -5.74
CA TYR A 34 0.50 7.18 -5.02
C TYR A 34 0.70 7.35 -3.51
N GLN A 35 1.75 8.08 -3.11
CA GLN A 35 2.02 8.35 -1.69
C GLN A 35 0.84 9.06 -1.02
N ASP A 36 0.32 10.12 -1.63
CA ASP A 36 -0.79 10.89 -1.06
C ASP A 36 -2.08 10.07 -1.02
N CYS A 37 -2.44 9.37 -2.11
CA CYS A 37 -3.71 8.64 -2.16
C CYS A 37 -3.72 7.45 -1.19
N MET A 38 -2.61 6.72 -1.07
CA MET A 38 -2.46 5.62 -0.11
C MET A 38 -2.51 6.12 1.33
N LEU A 39 -1.86 7.25 1.63
CA LEU A 39 -1.89 7.84 2.97
C LEU A 39 -3.30 8.26 3.38
N HIS A 40 -4.04 8.90 2.47
CA HIS A 40 -5.41 9.32 2.74
C HIS A 40 -6.37 8.13 2.84
N SER A 41 -6.17 7.07 2.06
CA SER A 41 -6.91 5.81 2.21
C SER A 41 -6.70 5.18 3.59
N CYS A 42 -5.48 5.24 4.15
CA CYS A 42 -5.21 4.71 5.49
C CYS A 42 -5.82 5.57 6.62
N LYS A 43 -6.08 6.86 6.39
CA LYS A 43 -6.57 7.81 7.42
C LYS A 43 -8.06 8.11 7.33
N SER A 44 -8.68 7.88 6.18
CA SER A 44 -10.08 8.23 5.95
C SER A 44 -11.02 7.16 6.46
N ASP A 45 -12.05 7.58 7.19
CA ASP A 45 -13.21 6.75 7.54
C ASP A 45 -14.23 6.67 6.40
N CYS A 46 -14.01 7.36 5.27
CA CYS A 46 -14.86 7.25 4.08
C CYS A 46 -14.47 6.06 3.20
N ASP A 47 -15.39 5.62 2.35
CA ASP A 47 -15.26 4.45 1.47
C ASP A 47 -14.29 4.67 0.29
N LEU A 48 -13.03 5.05 0.58
CA LEU A 48 -11.96 5.04 -0.41
C LEU A 48 -11.48 3.60 -0.66
N PRO A 49 -10.96 3.29 -1.87
CA PRO A 49 -10.27 2.04 -2.13
C PRO A 49 -9.19 1.78 -1.08
N ARG A 50 -9.14 0.57 -0.54
CA ARG A 50 -8.22 0.14 0.50
C ARG A 50 -7.03 -0.59 -0.13
N PHE A 51 -5.86 -0.33 0.43
CA PHE A 51 -4.61 -0.93 -0.02
C PHE A 51 -4.26 -2.09 0.91
N TYR A 52 -3.91 -3.23 0.33
CA TYR A 52 -3.57 -4.45 1.07
C TYR A 52 -2.17 -4.93 0.72
N ILE A 53 -1.49 -5.50 1.70
CA ILE A 53 -0.17 -6.11 1.57
C ILE A 53 -0.21 -7.57 2.00
N ALA A 54 0.47 -8.42 1.26
CA ALA A 54 0.75 -9.80 1.65
C ALA A 54 2.14 -9.85 2.29
N LEU A 55 2.23 -10.30 3.54
CA LEU A 55 3.49 -10.43 4.28
C LEU A 55 3.92 -11.90 4.37
N GLN A 56 5.21 -12.13 4.18
CA GLN A 56 5.89 -13.39 4.48
C GLN A 56 7.21 -13.09 5.18
N ASN A 57 7.36 -13.52 6.44
CA ASN A 57 8.58 -13.29 7.24
C ASN A 57 8.98 -11.79 7.27
N ASP A 58 8.02 -10.90 7.55
CA ASP A 58 8.20 -9.44 7.58
C ASP A 58 8.69 -8.81 6.27
N SER A 59 8.47 -9.48 5.14
CA SER A 59 8.70 -8.90 3.80
C SER A 59 7.39 -8.85 3.02
N ILE A 60 7.17 -7.76 2.28
CA ILE A 60 6.03 -7.68 1.37
C ILE A 60 6.31 -8.59 0.17
N VAL A 61 5.38 -9.51 -0.11
CA VAL A 61 5.45 -10.44 -1.25
C VAL A 61 4.34 -10.20 -2.27
N GLY A 62 3.46 -9.23 -2.01
CA GLY A 62 2.42 -8.83 -2.95
C GLY A 62 1.57 -7.67 -2.44
N THR A 63 0.94 -6.98 -3.38
CA THR A 63 0.06 -5.83 -3.16
C THR A 63 -1.28 -6.06 -3.85
N SER A 64 -2.37 -5.53 -3.28
CA SER A 64 -3.71 -5.63 -3.89
C SER A 64 -4.56 -4.40 -3.53
N LEU A 65 -5.31 -3.89 -4.51
CA LEU A 65 -6.25 -2.78 -4.32
C LEU A 65 -7.68 -3.34 -4.33
N TYR A 66 -8.50 -2.98 -3.35
CA TYR A 66 -9.93 -3.32 -3.30
C TYR A 66 -10.78 -2.12 -2.94
#